data_AF-A0A7S2QF20-F1
#
_entry.id   AF-A0A7S2QF20-F1
#
_cell.length_a   1.000
_cell.length_b   1.000
_cell.length_c   1.000
_cell.angle_alpha   90.00
_cell.angle_beta   90.00
_cell.angle_gamma   90.00
#
_symmetry.space_group_name_H-M   'P 1'
#
loop_
_entity.id
_entity.type
_entity.pdbx_description
1 polymer ?
#
loop_
_entity_poly.entity_id
_entity_poly.type
_entity_poly.pdbx_seq_one_letter_code
_entity_poly.pdbx_strand_id
1 'polypeptide(L)'
;DGGQKVGPPDEYQGQISSIQQIFAQFDHEGSGRVRVDRVPDLIVALGREHRVGREVLQSLTAGGAKDLATFEEVVQILKHVEESSADRQDIETTTPLTLLKRLHAYRKKCELNGEYVEAQKARRKYEELRAKEEERQRRLVEQAQQHEMNEVEQAQKQQFLGFSAAWDKYMADYESTAYMSLERLKEQHSTEFATFDDRLRNQPSRCKCSRELLELRRKQEALAKLGKYEQAWQVKEAGDHLEEWEMARSASLINDSTRRAQERMSRQQEKALAALLKRIQRDRGEQIRHRQTDSQRLIQRNKNLKVDLMKKQHLEFQRAEAAIRSIMSQPEHAQKLLDENDPAYVARSAAMGELPALGKIKWKGPCLPERYTPPGGVSKGLVRTRDAEG
;
A
#
# COMPACT_ATOMS: atom_id res chain seq x y z
N ASP A 1 19.20 2.84 36.17
CA ASP A 1 20.18 2.23 35.28
C ASP A 1 20.20 3.02 33.98
N GLY A 2 21.27 3.78 33.75
CA GLY A 2 21.35 4.80 32.71
C GLY A 2 21.78 4.18 31.37
N GLY A 3 20.88 4.19 30.39
CA GLY A 3 21.17 3.72 29.04
C GLY A 3 22.08 4.70 28.29
N GLN A 4 23.39 4.46 28.32
CA GLN A 4 24.35 5.03 27.38
C GLN A 4 24.04 4.51 25.97
N LYS A 5 23.72 5.43 25.05
CA LYS A 5 23.70 5.16 23.61
C LYS A 5 25.14 4.98 23.14
N VAL A 6 25.55 3.74 22.94
CA VAL A 6 26.77 3.41 22.18
C VAL A 6 26.36 3.33 20.71
N GLY A 7 26.81 4.30 19.89
CA GLY A 7 26.68 4.22 18.44
C GLY A 7 27.54 3.07 17.87
N PRO A 8 27.21 2.54 16.68
CA PRO A 8 27.89 1.37 16.15
C PRO A 8 29.37 1.66 15.86
N PRO A 9 30.31 0.84 16.35
CA PRO A 9 31.76 1.05 16.16
C PRO A 9 32.24 0.92 14.70
N ASP A 10 31.45 0.28 13.83
CA ASP A 10 31.83 -0.03 12.43
C ASP A 10 31.95 1.19 11.51
N GLU A 11 31.13 2.23 11.69
CA GLU A 11 31.16 3.41 10.80
C GLU A 11 32.42 4.26 11.00
N TYR A 12 32.89 4.37 12.25
CA TYR A 12 34.11 5.11 12.59
C TYR A 12 35.36 4.44 12.03
N GLN A 13 35.41 3.10 12.09
CA GLN A 13 36.52 2.34 11.52
C GLN A 13 36.57 2.48 9.99
N GLY A 14 35.43 2.45 9.30
CA GLY A 14 35.36 2.69 7.86
C GLY A 14 35.80 4.11 7.46
N GLN A 15 35.40 5.13 8.24
CA GLN A 15 35.83 6.52 8.00
C GLN A 15 37.33 6.71 8.22
N ILE A 16 37.89 6.11 9.28
CA ILE A 16 39.33 6.14 9.55
C ILE A 16 40.12 5.48 8.42
N SER A 17 39.67 4.32 7.92
CA SER A 17 40.32 3.65 6.79
C SER A 17 40.25 4.47 5.49
N SER A 18 39.12 5.14 5.23
CA SER A 18 38.97 6.02 4.06
C SER A 18 39.89 7.24 4.13
N ILE A 19 40.01 7.85 5.31
CA ILE A 19 40.89 9.01 5.54
C ILE A 19 42.36 8.60 5.41
N GLN A 20 42.74 7.44 5.96
CA GLN A 20 44.09 6.89 5.81
C GLN A 20 44.43 6.57 4.35
N GLN A 21 43.47 6.06 3.57
CA GLN A 21 43.65 5.78 2.15
C GLN A 21 43.86 7.07 1.34
N ILE A 22 43.13 8.14 1.67
CA ILE A 22 43.34 9.46 1.06
C ILE A 22 44.74 9.98 1.40
N PHE A 23 45.16 9.92 2.67
CA PHE A 23 46.50 10.37 3.05
C PHE A 23 47.63 9.57 2.37
N ALA A 24 47.47 8.26 2.20
CA ALA A 24 48.43 7.43 1.47
C ALA A 24 48.59 7.81 -0.01
N GLN A 25 47.58 8.42 -0.64
CA GLN A 25 47.68 8.90 -2.02
C GLN A 25 48.57 10.14 -2.17
N PHE A 26 48.74 10.91 -1.09
CA PHE A 26 49.49 12.16 -1.08
C PHE A 26 50.86 12.05 -0.38
N ASP A 27 51.16 10.88 0.22
CA ASP A 27 52.44 10.51 0.80
C ASP A 27 53.07 9.34 0.03
N HIS A 28 53.70 9.66 -1.11
CA HIS A 28 54.27 8.66 -2.02
C HIS A 28 55.46 7.87 -1.43
N GLU A 29 56.05 8.34 -0.32
CA GLU A 29 57.22 7.75 0.32
C GLU A 29 56.90 7.04 1.65
N GLY A 30 55.63 7.07 2.11
CA GLY A 30 55.23 6.53 3.41
C GLY A 30 55.87 7.27 4.60
N SER A 31 56.24 8.53 4.39
CA SER A 31 56.99 9.39 5.32
C SER A 31 56.11 10.04 6.39
N GLY A 32 54.79 9.95 6.26
CA GLY A 32 53.81 10.67 7.06
C GLY A 32 53.74 12.18 6.75
N ARG A 33 54.28 12.61 5.61
CA ARG A 33 54.37 14.03 5.22
C ARG A 33 53.79 14.25 3.83
N VAL A 34 53.21 15.43 3.63
CA VAL A 34 52.69 15.90 2.36
C VAL A 34 53.43 17.15 1.91
N ARG A 35 53.68 17.28 0.60
CA ARG A 35 54.23 18.53 0.06
C ARG A 35 53.23 19.67 0.22
N VAL A 36 53.72 20.81 0.69
CA VAL A 36 52.87 21.94 1.08
C VAL A 36 52.06 22.48 -0.11
N ASP A 37 52.61 22.46 -1.32
CA ASP A 37 51.93 22.81 -2.58
C ASP A 37 50.70 21.94 -2.91
N ARG A 38 50.67 20.70 -2.39
CA ARG A 38 49.60 19.71 -2.61
C ARG A 38 48.53 19.72 -1.52
N VAL A 39 48.68 20.53 -0.48
CA VAL A 39 47.71 20.63 0.63
C VAL A 39 46.32 21.05 0.15
N PRO A 40 46.15 22.04 -0.76
CA PRO A 40 44.81 22.38 -1.25
C PRO A 40 44.08 21.22 -1.94
N ASP A 41 44.80 20.36 -2.66
CA ASP A 41 44.25 19.19 -3.34
C ASP A 41 43.89 18.08 -2.34
N LEU A 42 44.72 17.89 -1.30
CA LEU A 42 44.46 16.97 -0.20
C LEU A 42 43.18 17.35 0.55
N ILE A 43 42.97 18.63 0.83
CA ILE A 43 41.77 19.15 1.51
C ILE A 43 40.50 18.93 0.66
N VAL A 44 40.61 19.04 -0.67
CA VAL A 44 39.53 18.68 -1.60
C VAL A 44 39.26 17.17 -1.58
N ALA A 45 40.29 16.33 -1.54
CA ALA A 45 40.13 14.88 -1.45
C ALA A 45 39.46 14.43 -0.13
N LEU A 46 39.62 15.20 0.95
CA LEU A 46 38.91 15.04 2.22
C LEU A 46 37.46 15.58 2.19
N GLY A 47 36.97 16.01 1.02
CA GLY A 47 35.59 16.46 0.81
C GLY A 47 35.32 17.92 1.21
N ARG A 48 36.36 18.75 1.34
CA ARG A 48 36.22 20.18 1.68
C ARG A 48 36.45 21.08 0.46
N GLU A 49 36.05 22.33 0.57
CA GLU A 49 36.20 23.28 -0.53
C GLU A 49 37.67 23.67 -0.76
N HIS A 50 38.04 23.86 -2.02
CA HIS A 50 39.39 24.26 -2.41
C HIS A 50 39.82 25.62 -1.82
N ARG A 51 38.86 26.47 -1.45
CA ARG A 51 39.11 27.73 -0.74
C ARG A 51 39.67 27.49 0.67
N VAL A 52 39.08 26.56 1.42
CA VAL A 52 39.57 26.16 2.75
C VAL A 52 40.98 25.60 2.63
N GLY A 53 41.25 24.80 1.61
CA GLY A 53 42.60 24.29 1.32
C GLY A 53 43.65 25.38 1.08
N ARG A 54 43.28 26.50 0.45
CA ARG A 54 44.17 27.66 0.27
C ARG A 54 44.41 28.44 1.58
N GLU A 55 43.40 28.56 2.43
CA GLU A 55 43.52 29.20 3.74
C GLU A 55 44.42 28.39 4.69
N VAL A 56 44.33 27.06 4.63
CA VAL A 56 45.23 26.13 5.33
C VAL A 56 46.67 26.26 4.81
N LEU A 57 46.86 26.31 3.49
CA LEU A 57 48.17 26.53 2.86
C LEU A 57 48.80 27.86 3.30
N GLN A 58 48.01 28.94 3.33
CA GLN A 58 48.48 30.26 3.76
C GLN A 58 48.89 30.26 5.24
N SER A 59 48.16 29.54 6.08
CA SER A 59 48.46 29.41 7.51
C SER A 59 49.69 28.54 7.77
N LEU A 60 49.90 27.49 6.97
CA LEU A 60 51.09 26.62 7.02
C LEU A 60 52.38 27.36 6.63
N THR A 61 52.28 28.28 5.65
CA THR A 61 53.44 29.03 5.10
C THR A 61 53.73 30.33 5.85
N ALA A 62 52.83 30.77 6.75
CA ALA A 62 53.00 31.96 7.57
C ALA A 62 54.22 31.90 8.52
N GLY A 63 54.72 30.70 8.83
CA GLY A 63 55.91 30.47 9.66
C GLY A 63 57.23 30.35 8.88
N GLY A 64 57.24 30.58 7.57
CA GLY A 64 58.39 30.40 6.67
C GLY A 64 58.16 29.35 5.58
N ALA A 65 59.03 29.30 4.58
CA ALA A 65 58.94 28.32 3.49
C ALA A 65 59.28 26.92 4.01
N LYS A 66 58.25 26.11 4.24
CA LYS A 66 58.36 24.66 4.47
C LYS A 66 57.92 23.95 3.19
N ASP A 67 58.76 23.06 2.68
CA ASP A 67 58.42 22.24 1.49
C ASP A 67 57.53 21.04 1.84
N LEU A 68 57.57 20.58 3.10
CA LEU A 68 56.84 19.43 3.62
C LEU A 68 56.12 19.79 4.93
N ALA A 69 54.87 19.36 5.07
CA ALA A 69 54.06 19.45 6.28
C ALA A 69 53.62 18.06 6.73
N THR A 70 53.49 17.83 8.03
CA THR A 70 52.92 16.57 8.54
C THR A 70 51.38 16.60 8.44
N PHE A 71 50.76 15.43 8.35
CA PHE A 71 49.29 15.35 8.33
C PHE A 71 48.66 15.91 9.62
N GLU A 72 49.35 15.79 10.75
CA GLU A 72 48.91 16.37 12.02
C GLU A 72 48.90 17.92 11.97
N GLU A 73 49.93 18.54 11.42
CA GLU A 73 49.98 20.01 11.23
C GLU A 73 48.85 20.49 10.31
N VAL A 74 48.60 19.78 9.21
CA VAL A 74 47.52 20.11 8.26
C VAL A 74 46.14 20.00 8.93
N VAL A 75 45.90 18.95 9.73
CA VAL A 75 44.63 18.74 10.43
C VAL A 75 44.41 19.76 11.54
N GLN A 76 45.46 20.11 12.31
CA GLN A 76 45.36 21.13 13.37
C GLN A 76 45.03 22.51 12.78
N ILE A 77 45.65 22.88 11.66
CA ILE A 77 45.39 24.16 10.99
C ILE A 77 44.03 24.14 10.30
N LEU A 78 43.64 23.04 9.66
CA LEU A 78 42.30 22.89 9.10
C LEU A 78 41.23 23.08 10.17
N LYS A 79 41.42 22.48 11.36
CA LYS A 79 40.52 22.67 12.50
C LYS A 79 40.42 24.13 12.91
N HIS A 80 41.55 24.84 13.01
CA HIS A 80 41.57 26.25 13.36
C HIS A 80 40.91 27.16 12.31
N VAL A 81 41.13 26.88 11.02
CA VAL A 81 40.50 27.59 9.90
C VAL A 81 38.99 27.34 9.89
N GLU A 82 38.53 26.10 10.16
CA GLU A 82 37.11 25.75 10.25
C GLU A 82 36.43 26.42 11.46
N GLU A 83 37.08 26.44 12.62
CA GLU A 83 36.59 27.14 13.81
C GLU A 83 36.50 28.66 13.57
N SER A 84 37.48 29.24 12.89
CA SER A 84 37.51 30.68 12.57
C SER A 84 36.52 31.08 11.45
N SER A 85 36.14 30.15 10.59
CA SER A 85 35.17 30.39 9.51
C SER A 85 33.73 30.15 9.95
N ALA A 86 33.49 29.31 10.97
CA ALA A 86 32.20 29.19 11.64
C ALA A 86 31.75 30.55 12.25
N ASP A 87 32.65 31.28 12.90
CA ASP A 87 32.38 32.62 13.44
C ASP A 87 32.09 33.69 12.36
N ARG A 88 32.53 33.48 11.11
CA ARG A 88 32.24 34.41 9.99
C ARG A 88 30.90 34.15 9.31
N GLN A 89 30.38 32.93 9.34
CA GLN A 89 29.10 32.59 8.71
C GLN A 89 27.88 33.16 9.46
N ASP A 90 28.01 33.48 10.74
CA ASP A 90 26.95 34.11 11.54
C ASP A 90 26.66 35.58 11.16
N ILE A 91 27.56 36.23 10.41
CA ILE A 91 27.44 37.66 10.07
C ILE A 91 26.58 37.90 8.81
N GLU A 92 26.38 36.90 7.94
CA GLU A 92 25.75 37.11 6.62
C GLU A 92 24.33 36.54 6.44
N THR A 93 23.81 35.76 7.38
CA THR A 93 22.39 35.35 7.35
C THR A 93 21.53 36.27 8.22
N THR A 94 21.46 37.56 7.85
CA THR A 94 20.56 38.51 8.53
C THR A 94 19.10 38.11 8.25
N THR A 95 18.53 37.27 9.11
CA THR A 95 17.12 36.87 9.03
C THR A 95 16.22 38.12 9.02
N PRO A 96 15.04 38.10 8.36
CA PRO A 96 14.14 39.25 8.33
C PRO A 96 13.83 39.84 9.72
N LEU A 97 13.76 38.97 10.74
CA LEU A 97 13.59 39.36 12.14
C LEU A 97 14.81 40.11 12.71
N THR A 98 16.03 39.70 12.40
CA THR A 98 17.26 40.43 12.81
C THR A 98 17.40 41.78 12.11
N LEU A 99 16.94 41.90 10.86
CA LEU A 99 16.88 43.18 10.16
C LEU A 99 15.83 44.12 10.79
N LEU A 100 14.66 43.59 11.15
CA LEU A 100 13.63 44.33 11.89
C LEU A 100 14.16 44.82 13.25
N LYS A 101 14.90 43.98 13.99
CA LYS A 101 15.59 44.35 15.25
C LYS A 101 16.54 45.53 15.03
N ARG A 102 17.42 45.44 14.02
CA ARG A 102 18.43 46.47 13.71
C ARG A 102 17.77 47.80 13.33
N LEU A 103 16.70 47.77 12.53
CA LEU A 103 15.95 48.96 12.15
C LEU A 103 15.24 49.61 13.34
N HIS A 104 14.71 48.81 14.27
CA HIS A 104 14.09 49.32 15.49
C HIS A 104 15.12 49.99 16.43
N ALA A 105 16.29 49.37 16.60
CA ALA A 105 17.39 49.96 17.38
C ALA A 105 17.93 51.25 16.75
N TYR A 106 18.06 51.28 15.41
CA TYR A 106 18.46 52.47 14.67
C TYR A 106 17.45 53.61 14.83
N ARG A 107 16.14 53.30 14.75
CA ARG A 107 15.08 54.28 15.00
C ARG A 107 15.22 54.93 16.38
N LYS A 108 15.36 54.11 17.45
CA LYS A 108 15.55 54.61 18.82
C LYS A 108 16.80 55.50 18.94
N LYS A 109 17.90 55.15 18.26
CA LYS A 109 19.13 55.95 18.27
C LYS A 109 18.96 57.31 17.60
N CYS A 110 18.28 57.37 16.45
CA CYS A 110 17.96 58.62 15.78
C CYS A 110 16.99 59.50 16.61
N GLU A 111 16.01 58.89 17.29
CA GLU A 111 15.11 59.59 18.23
C GLU A 111 15.88 60.23 19.40
N LEU A 112 16.86 59.53 19.97
CA LEU A 112 17.72 60.03 21.05
C LEU A 112 18.65 61.16 20.59
N ASN A 113 19.15 61.09 19.35
CA ASN A 113 20.05 62.09 18.76
C ASN A 113 19.31 63.33 18.21
N GLY A 114 17.97 63.36 18.23
CA GLY A 114 17.16 64.44 17.66
C GLY A 114 17.03 64.41 16.12
N GLU A 115 17.49 63.33 15.47
CA GLU A 115 17.46 63.14 14.02
C GLU A 115 16.09 62.58 13.55
N TYR A 116 15.02 63.37 13.71
CA TYR A 116 13.65 62.90 13.48
C TYR A 116 13.36 62.50 12.03
N VAL A 117 14.04 63.08 11.04
CA VAL A 117 13.86 62.75 9.62
C VAL A 117 14.37 61.32 9.32
N GLU A 118 15.53 60.96 9.88
CA GLU A 118 16.09 59.61 9.74
C GLU A 118 15.30 58.58 10.57
N ALA A 119 14.82 58.97 11.76
CA ALA A 119 13.90 58.14 12.54
C ALA A 119 12.59 57.84 11.75
N GLN A 120 12.05 58.83 11.02
CA GLN A 120 10.86 58.64 10.20
C GLN A 120 11.11 57.70 9.01
N LYS A 121 12.27 57.81 8.34
CA LYS A 121 12.68 56.89 7.28
C LYS A 121 12.86 55.46 7.81
N ALA A 122 13.53 55.29 8.94
CA ALA A 122 13.71 54.00 9.61
C ALA A 122 12.36 53.37 10.00
N ARG A 123 11.41 54.19 10.50
CA ARG A 123 10.06 53.74 10.83
C ARG A 123 9.29 53.25 9.61
N ARG A 124 9.28 54.00 8.50
CA ARG A 124 8.61 53.57 7.25
C ARG A 124 9.16 52.24 6.75
N LYS A 125 10.48 52.11 6.72
CA LYS A 125 11.15 50.87 6.28
C LYS A 125 10.87 49.69 7.22
N TYR A 126 10.78 49.94 8.52
CA TYR A 126 10.38 48.94 9.51
C TYR A 126 8.94 48.46 9.29
N GLU A 127 7.99 49.39 9.11
CA GLU A 127 6.58 49.06 8.87
C GLU A 127 6.41 48.25 7.56
N GLU A 128 7.13 48.62 6.49
CA GLU A 128 7.12 47.89 5.22
C GLU A 128 7.67 46.47 5.35
N LEU A 129 8.84 46.31 5.99
CA LEU A 129 9.45 44.98 6.19
C LEU A 129 8.61 44.11 7.12
N ARG A 130 8.00 44.72 8.15
CA ARG A 130 7.09 44.03 9.05
C ARG A 130 5.89 43.48 8.29
N ALA A 131 5.24 44.29 7.45
CA ALA A 131 4.11 43.84 6.64
C ALA A 131 4.50 42.71 5.69
N LYS A 132 5.66 42.80 5.03
CA LYS A 132 6.19 41.75 4.14
C LYS A 132 6.48 40.44 4.88
N GLU A 133 7.01 40.52 6.09
CA GLU A 133 7.30 39.33 6.89
C GLU A 133 6.03 38.73 7.51
N GLU A 134 5.06 39.53 7.95
CA GLU A 134 3.73 39.04 8.37
C GLU A 134 3.05 38.25 7.24
N GLU A 135 3.08 38.79 6.02
CA GLU A 135 2.54 38.13 4.82
C GLU A 135 3.30 36.84 4.47
N ARG A 136 4.64 36.87 4.56
CA ARG A 136 5.47 35.68 4.35
C ARG A 136 5.12 34.57 5.33
N GLN A 137 4.98 34.88 6.62
CA GLN A 137 4.62 33.90 7.65
C GLN A 137 3.21 33.32 7.41
N ARG A 138 2.23 34.14 7.02
CA ARG A 138 0.90 33.65 6.62
C ARG A 138 0.96 32.66 5.46
N ARG A 139 1.72 32.99 4.41
CA ARG A 139 1.90 32.09 3.25
C ARG A 139 2.55 30.76 3.61
N LEU A 140 3.50 30.75 4.55
CA LEU A 140 4.11 29.51 5.02
C LEU A 140 3.09 28.61 5.73
N VAL A 141 2.23 29.20 6.58
CA VAL A 141 1.14 28.46 7.24
C VAL A 141 0.17 27.89 6.20
N GLU A 142 -0.26 28.69 5.22
CA GLU A 142 -1.13 28.22 4.13
C GLU A 142 -0.49 27.10 3.30
N GLN A 143 0.80 27.22 2.97
CA GLN A 143 1.55 26.18 2.26
C GLN A 143 1.63 24.88 3.05
N ALA A 144 1.89 24.96 4.36
CA ALA A 144 1.92 23.79 5.24
C ALA A 144 0.55 23.10 5.31
N GLN A 145 -0.53 23.87 5.45
CA GLN A 145 -1.91 23.34 5.45
C GLN A 145 -2.28 22.70 4.11
N GLN A 146 -1.89 23.30 2.99
CA GLN A 146 -2.10 22.73 1.66
C GLN A 146 -1.31 21.44 1.47
N HIS A 147 -0.08 21.37 1.99
CA HIS A 147 0.72 20.15 1.96
C HIS A 147 0.06 19.02 2.76
N GLU A 148 -0.36 19.28 4.00
CA GLU A 148 -1.09 18.30 4.84
C GLU A 148 -2.39 17.83 4.16
N MET A 149 -3.13 18.73 3.50
CA MET A 149 -4.32 18.37 2.72
C MET A 149 -3.97 17.45 1.55
N ASN A 150 -2.91 17.75 0.79
CA ASN A 150 -2.46 16.94 -0.33
C ASN A 150 -2.02 15.54 0.11
N GLU A 151 -1.30 15.42 1.24
CA GLU A 151 -0.91 14.13 1.82
C GLU A 151 -2.13 13.30 2.20
N VAL A 152 -3.14 13.92 2.83
CA VAL A 152 -4.40 13.25 3.17
C VAL A 152 -5.15 12.80 1.93
N GLU A 153 -5.24 13.62 0.88
CA GLU A 153 -5.88 13.23 -0.37
C GLU A 153 -5.13 12.09 -1.09
N GLN A 154 -3.79 12.11 -1.06
CA GLN A 154 -2.97 11.02 -1.60
C GLN A 154 -3.19 9.72 -0.84
N ALA A 155 -3.24 9.78 0.49
CA ALA A 155 -3.56 8.65 1.34
C ALA A 155 -4.97 8.09 1.06
N GLN A 156 -5.97 8.95 0.89
CA GLN A 156 -7.33 8.54 0.54
C GLN A 156 -7.37 7.82 -0.81
N LYS A 157 -6.63 8.31 -1.82
CA LYS A 157 -6.49 7.62 -3.12
C LYS A 157 -5.85 6.25 -2.95
N GLN A 158 -4.77 6.13 -2.18
CA GLN A 158 -4.11 4.85 -1.92
C GLN A 158 -5.03 3.86 -1.19
N GLN A 159 -5.80 4.32 -0.20
CA GLN A 159 -6.80 3.49 0.48
C GLN A 159 -7.85 2.96 -0.50
N PHE A 160 -8.34 3.79 -1.43
CA PHE A 160 -9.34 3.37 -2.39
C PHE A 160 -8.80 2.37 -3.42
N LEU A 161 -7.54 2.55 -3.84
CA LEU A 161 -6.84 1.57 -4.69
C LEU A 161 -6.65 0.24 -3.96
N GLY A 162 -6.20 0.27 -2.71
CA GLY A 162 -6.05 -0.93 -1.88
C GLY A 162 -7.39 -1.62 -1.60
N PHE A 163 -8.44 -0.85 -1.31
CA PHE A 163 -9.81 -1.34 -1.18
C PHE A 163 -10.28 -2.06 -2.45
N SER A 164 -10.10 -1.42 -3.61
CA SER A 164 -10.54 -1.97 -4.89
C SER A 164 -9.79 -3.26 -5.22
N ALA A 165 -8.46 -3.26 -5.08
CA ALA A 165 -7.63 -4.43 -5.33
C ALA A 165 -7.99 -5.61 -4.40
N ALA A 166 -8.24 -5.34 -3.12
CA ALA A 166 -8.65 -6.37 -2.16
C ALA A 166 -10.01 -6.99 -2.54
N TRP A 167 -10.98 -6.17 -2.94
CA TRP A 167 -12.28 -6.64 -3.40
C TRP A 167 -12.22 -7.38 -4.73
N ASP A 168 -11.38 -6.92 -5.67
CA ASP A 168 -11.21 -7.58 -6.97
C ASP A 168 -10.59 -8.98 -6.78
N LYS A 169 -9.59 -9.10 -5.90
CA LYS A 169 -9.02 -10.39 -5.50
C LYS A 169 -10.07 -11.29 -4.84
N TYR A 170 -10.80 -10.77 -3.86
CA TYR A 170 -11.86 -11.53 -3.18
C TYR A 170 -12.93 -12.03 -4.15
N MET A 171 -13.37 -11.18 -5.09
CA MET A 171 -14.34 -11.57 -6.11
C MET A 171 -13.78 -12.63 -7.06
N ALA A 172 -12.51 -12.53 -7.46
CA ALA A 172 -11.87 -13.55 -8.27
C ALA A 172 -11.80 -14.91 -7.55
N ASP A 173 -11.43 -14.92 -6.26
CA ASP A 173 -11.37 -16.13 -5.44
C ASP A 173 -12.78 -16.75 -5.26
N TYR A 174 -13.80 -15.89 -5.07
CA TYR A 174 -15.20 -16.31 -5.01
C TYR A 174 -15.66 -16.97 -6.32
N GLU A 175 -15.43 -16.32 -7.47
CA GLU A 175 -15.83 -16.85 -8.78
C GLU A 175 -15.11 -18.16 -9.11
N SER A 176 -13.81 -18.26 -8.81
CA SER A 176 -13.03 -19.49 -8.93
C SER A 176 -13.64 -20.63 -8.11
N THR A 177 -13.99 -20.34 -6.85
CA THR A 177 -14.60 -21.35 -5.97
C THR A 177 -16.00 -21.76 -6.44
N ALA A 178 -16.80 -20.80 -6.91
CA ALA A 178 -18.12 -21.07 -7.50
C ALA A 178 -18.00 -21.95 -8.76
N TYR A 179 -17.03 -21.66 -9.63
CA TYR A 179 -16.74 -22.48 -10.82
C TYR A 179 -16.35 -23.91 -10.45
N MET A 180 -15.45 -24.09 -9.47
CA MET A 180 -15.06 -25.41 -8.97
C MET A 180 -16.24 -26.20 -8.41
N SER A 181 -17.17 -25.53 -7.72
CA SER A 181 -18.38 -26.19 -7.20
C SER A 181 -19.32 -26.67 -8.32
N LEU A 182 -19.39 -25.90 -9.41
CA LEU A 182 -20.21 -26.20 -10.58
C LEU A 182 -19.63 -27.35 -11.39
N GLU A 183 -18.31 -27.36 -11.62
CA GLU A 183 -17.62 -28.46 -12.29
C GLU A 183 -17.73 -29.76 -11.48
N ARG A 184 -17.55 -29.70 -10.15
CA ARG A 184 -17.76 -30.86 -9.28
C ARG A 184 -19.16 -31.43 -9.41
N LEU A 185 -20.20 -30.59 -9.46
CA LEU A 185 -21.58 -31.06 -9.62
C LEU A 185 -21.80 -31.71 -10.99
N LYS A 186 -21.22 -31.16 -12.07
CA LYS A 186 -21.30 -31.77 -13.40
C LYS A 186 -20.60 -33.13 -13.45
N GLU A 187 -19.42 -33.25 -12.84
CA GLU A 187 -18.69 -34.51 -12.76
C GLU A 187 -19.48 -35.56 -11.97
N GLN A 188 -20.08 -35.16 -10.84
CA GLN A 188 -21.01 -36.01 -10.09
C GLN A 188 -22.20 -36.46 -10.95
N HIS A 189 -22.85 -35.54 -11.66
CA HIS A 189 -23.94 -35.90 -12.57
C HIS A 189 -23.50 -36.87 -13.67
N SER A 190 -22.31 -36.67 -14.26
CA SER A 190 -21.76 -37.55 -15.30
C SER A 190 -21.50 -38.96 -14.78
N THR A 191 -20.90 -39.08 -13.60
CA THR A 191 -20.61 -40.37 -12.96
C THR A 191 -21.89 -41.08 -12.51
N GLU A 192 -22.85 -40.36 -11.93
CA GLU A 192 -24.17 -40.88 -11.59
C GLU A 192 -24.92 -41.37 -12.83
N PHE A 193 -24.87 -40.63 -13.93
CA PHE A 193 -25.51 -41.03 -15.17
C PHE A 193 -24.87 -42.28 -15.78
N ALA A 194 -23.53 -42.35 -15.80
CA ALA A 194 -22.80 -43.52 -16.30
C ALA A 194 -23.11 -44.77 -15.45
N THR A 195 -23.09 -44.65 -14.12
CA THR A 195 -23.43 -45.78 -13.23
C THR A 195 -24.90 -46.19 -13.33
N PHE A 196 -25.80 -45.24 -13.58
CA PHE A 196 -27.21 -45.52 -13.82
C PHE A 196 -27.44 -46.24 -15.14
N ASP A 197 -26.77 -45.81 -16.22
CA ASP A 197 -26.84 -46.46 -17.53
C ASP A 197 -26.28 -47.89 -17.49
N ASP A 198 -25.15 -48.10 -16.81
CA ASP A 198 -24.57 -49.43 -16.62
C ASP A 198 -25.51 -50.36 -15.83
N ARG A 199 -26.16 -49.85 -14.77
CA ARG A 199 -27.18 -50.62 -14.03
C ARG A 199 -28.37 -51.01 -14.89
N LEU A 200 -28.82 -50.12 -15.78
CA LEU A 200 -29.92 -50.40 -16.71
C LEU A 200 -29.53 -51.44 -17.77
N ARG A 201 -28.31 -51.38 -18.30
CA ARG A 201 -27.77 -52.35 -19.27
C ARG A 201 -27.57 -53.74 -18.66
N ASN A 202 -27.07 -53.79 -17.43
CA ASN A 202 -26.76 -55.03 -16.73
C ASN A 202 -27.97 -55.65 -16.02
N GLN A 203 -29.16 -55.04 -16.12
CA GLN A 203 -30.37 -55.56 -15.51
C GLN A 203 -30.87 -56.78 -16.30
N PRO A 204 -31.00 -57.97 -15.67
CA PRO A 204 -31.41 -59.17 -16.39
C PRO A 204 -32.82 -59.02 -16.96
N SER A 205 -32.95 -59.18 -18.28
CA SER A 205 -34.22 -59.12 -19.00
C SER A 205 -35.11 -60.28 -18.56
N ARG A 206 -36.20 -59.98 -17.84
CA ARG A 206 -37.22 -60.96 -17.46
C ARG A 206 -38.30 -61.02 -18.52
N CYS A 207 -37.97 -61.47 -19.73
CA CYS A 207 -39.00 -61.81 -20.71
C CYS A 207 -39.68 -63.10 -20.24
N LYS A 208 -40.96 -63.04 -19.89
CA LYS A 208 -41.75 -64.23 -19.57
C LYS A 208 -42.34 -64.74 -20.87
N CYS A 209 -41.98 -65.97 -21.27
CA CYS A 209 -42.61 -66.64 -22.41
C CYS A 209 -44.12 -66.69 -22.20
N SER A 210 -44.91 -66.34 -23.22
CA SER A 210 -46.37 -66.44 -23.10
C SER A 210 -46.80 -67.90 -22.94
N ARG A 211 -48.01 -68.08 -22.40
CA ARG A 211 -48.62 -69.41 -22.27
C ARG A 211 -48.77 -70.08 -23.64
N GLU A 212 -49.09 -69.30 -24.67
CA GLU A 212 -49.25 -69.75 -26.05
C GLU A 212 -47.92 -70.24 -26.65
N LEU A 213 -46.82 -69.50 -26.44
CA LEU A 213 -45.49 -69.94 -26.85
C LEU A 213 -45.09 -71.25 -26.15
N LEU A 214 -45.36 -71.38 -24.85
CA LEU A 214 -45.09 -72.60 -24.10
C LEU A 214 -45.94 -73.79 -24.59
N GLU A 215 -47.20 -73.56 -24.95
CA GLU A 215 -48.09 -74.56 -25.54
C GLU A 215 -47.60 -75.00 -26.94
N LEU A 216 -47.15 -74.07 -27.79
CA LEU A 216 -46.54 -74.37 -29.08
C LEU A 216 -45.26 -75.21 -28.91
N ARG A 217 -44.39 -74.86 -27.96
CA ARG A 217 -43.17 -75.64 -27.66
C ARG A 217 -43.50 -77.06 -27.16
N ARG A 218 -44.50 -77.24 -26.30
CA ARG A 218 -44.97 -78.57 -25.87
C ARG A 218 -45.54 -79.38 -27.03
N LYS A 219 -46.32 -78.74 -27.92
CA LYS A 219 -46.91 -79.37 -29.10
C LYS A 219 -45.84 -79.79 -30.12
N GLN A 220 -44.84 -78.94 -30.34
CA GLN A 220 -43.66 -79.25 -31.15
C GLN A 220 -42.96 -80.51 -30.63
N GLU A 221 -42.69 -80.57 -29.32
CA GLU A 221 -42.00 -81.69 -28.68
C GLU A 221 -42.81 -83.00 -28.74
N ALA A 222 -44.13 -82.93 -28.55
CA ALA A 222 -45.02 -84.07 -28.66
C ALA A 222 -45.09 -84.62 -30.10
N LEU A 223 -45.19 -83.74 -31.11
CA LEU A 223 -45.20 -84.15 -32.53
C LEU A 223 -43.86 -84.75 -32.98
N ALA A 224 -42.75 -84.23 -32.46
CA ALA A 224 -41.42 -84.80 -32.70
C ALA A 224 -41.28 -86.21 -32.10
N LYS A 225 -41.75 -86.43 -30.86
CA LYS A 225 -41.75 -87.76 -30.21
C LYS A 225 -42.62 -88.78 -30.94
N LEU A 226 -43.66 -88.33 -31.64
CA LEU A 226 -44.56 -89.17 -32.45
C LEU A 226 -44.05 -89.42 -33.89
N GLY A 227 -42.87 -88.91 -34.27
CA GLY A 227 -42.29 -89.07 -35.61
C GLY A 227 -42.94 -88.22 -36.70
N LYS A 228 -43.82 -87.27 -36.35
CA LYS A 228 -44.53 -86.39 -37.29
C LYS A 228 -43.72 -85.12 -37.57
N TYR A 229 -42.59 -85.28 -38.25
CA TYR A 229 -41.61 -84.19 -38.43
C TYR A 229 -42.15 -82.98 -39.19
N GLU A 230 -42.94 -83.19 -40.25
CA GLU A 230 -43.53 -82.11 -41.05
C GLU A 230 -44.42 -81.18 -40.20
N GLN A 231 -45.28 -81.79 -39.38
CA GLN A 231 -46.17 -81.07 -38.48
C GLN A 231 -45.41 -80.40 -37.33
N ALA A 232 -44.35 -81.04 -36.83
CA ALA A 232 -43.48 -80.46 -35.82
C ALA A 232 -42.71 -79.23 -36.35
N TRP A 233 -42.29 -79.26 -37.63
CA TRP A 233 -41.62 -78.13 -38.27
C TRP A 233 -42.54 -76.92 -38.42
N GLN A 234 -43.79 -77.11 -38.86
CA GLN A 234 -44.77 -76.02 -38.95
C GLN A 234 -45.07 -75.40 -37.57
N VAL A 235 -45.19 -76.23 -36.52
CA VAL A 235 -45.39 -75.72 -35.15
C VAL A 235 -44.14 -75.01 -34.61
N LYS A 236 -42.93 -75.46 -34.99
CA LYS A 236 -41.68 -74.78 -34.68
C LYS A 236 -41.64 -73.39 -35.32
N GLU A 237 -41.94 -73.28 -36.62
CA GLU A 237 -41.92 -72.00 -37.34
C GLU A 237 -42.92 -71.00 -36.72
N ALA A 238 -44.14 -71.44 -36.42
CA ALA A 238 -45.12 -70.63 -35.70
C ALA A 238 -44.65 -70.21 -34.29
N GLY A 239 -43.98 -71.12 -33.57
CA GLY A 239 -43.40 -70.83 -32.25
C GLY A 239 -42.23 -69.85 -32.31
N ASP A 240 -41.33 -70.01 -33.28
CA ASP A 240 -40.17 -69.13 -33.48
C ASP A 240 -40.62 -67.71 -33.87
N HIS A 241 -41.63 -67.57 -34.76
CA HIS A 241 -42.22 -66.27 -35.09
C HIS A 241 -42.88 -65.59 -33.88
N LEU A 242 -43.61 -66.34 -33.05
CA LEU A 242 -44.24 -65.80 -31.85
C LEU A 242 -43.17 -65.37 -30.82
N GLU A 243 -42.11 -66.16 -30.64
CA GLU A 243 -41.00 -65.84 -29.76
C GLU A 243 -40.26 -64.57 -30.21
N GLU A 244 -39.94 -64.45 -31.51
CA GLU A 244 -39.33 -63.24 -32.07
C GLU A 244 -40.19 -62.01 -31.84
N TRP A 245 -41.51 -62.11 -32.05
CA TRP A 245 -42.43 -61.00 -31.82
C TRP A 245 -42.52 -60.62 -30.34
N GLU A 246 -42.62 -61.61 -29.43
CA GLU A 246 -42.64 -61.38 -27.98
C GLU A 246 -41.32 -60.76 -27.48
N MET A 247 -40.18 -61.23 -27.97
CA MET A 247 -38.87 -60.67 -27.67
C MET A 247 -38.75 -59.23 -28.17
N ALA A 248 -39.14 -58.95 -29.42
CA ALA A 248 -39.11 -57.60 -29.98
C ALA A 248 -40.02 -56.63 -29.22
N ARG A 249 -41.23 -57.06 -28.87
CA ARG A 249 -42.18 -56.28 -28.08
C ARG A 249 -41.65 -56.01 -26.67
N SER A 250 -41.10 -57.02 -26.01
CA SER A 250 -40.51 -56.91 -24.68
C SER A 250 -39.31 -55.96 -24.69
N ALA A 251 -38.42 -56.09 -25.67
CA ALA A 251 -37.28 -55.19 -25.86
C ALA A 251 -37.73 -53.74 -26.09
N SER A 252 -38.77 -53.51 -26.89
CA SER A 252 -39.34 -52.16 -27.09
C SER A 252 -39.87 -51.55 -25.78
N LEU A 253 -40.61 -52.32 -24.98
CA LEU A 253 -41.15 -51.83 -23.70
C LEU A 253 -40.03 -51.52 -22.68
N ILE A 254 -39.00 -52.36 -22.63
CA ILE A 254 -37.83 -52.14 -21.78
C ILE A 254 -37.11 -50.86 -22.24
N ASN A 255 -36.83 -50.71 -23.54
CA ASN A 255 -36.17 -49.53 -24.09
C ASN A 255 -36.96 -48.24 -23.81
N ASP A 256 -38.28 -48.24 -23.97
CA ASP A 256 -39.12 -47.09 -23.64
C ASP A 256 -39.09 -46.75 -22.14
N SER A 257 -39.10 -47.76 -21.27
CA SER A 257 -38.97 -47.58 -19.82
C SER A 257 -37.61 -46.98 -19.45
N THR A 258 -36.53 -47.53 -20.02
CA THR A 258 -35.15 -47.07 -19.87
C THR A 258 -35.01 -45.62 -20.31
N ARG A 259 -35.52 -45.25 -21.50
CA ARG A 259 -35.51 -43.88 -22.02
C ARG A 259 -36.21 -42.92 -21.06
N ARG A 260 -37.42 -43.27 -20.61
CA ARG A 260 -38.16 -42.44 -19.63
C ARG A 260 -37.41 -42.29 -18.30
N ALA A 261 -36.69 -43.33 -17.86
CA ALA A 261 -35.91 -43.27 -16.64
C ALA A 261 -34.67 -42.37 -16.79
N GLN A 262 -33.95 -42.47 -17.91
CA GLN A 262 -32.83 -41.58 -18.25
C GLN A 262 -33.29 -40.12 -18.37
N GLU A 263 -34.41 -39.85 -19.06
CA GLU A 263 -34.99 -38.50 -19.16
C GLU A 263 -35.34 -37.91 -17.79
N ARG A 264 -35.91 -38.72 -16.88
CA ARG A 264 -36.20 -38.26 -15.51
C ARG A 264 -34.94 -37.88 -14.74
N MET A 265 -33.90 -38.71 -14.81
CA MET A 265 -32.61 -38.43 -14.16
C MET A 265 -31.97 -37.16 -14.75
N SER A 266 -31.92 -37.03 -16.07
CA SER A 266 -31.38 -35.84 -16.75
C SER A 266 -32.11 -34.56 -16.34
N ARG A 267 -33.46 -34.58 -16.31
CA ARG A 267 -34.25 -33.44 -15.82
C ARG A 267 -33.98 -33.11 -14.35
N GLN A 268 -33.72 -34.11 -13.50
CA GLN A 268 -33.38 -33.89 -12.11
C GLN A 268 -32.01 -33.22 -11.96
N GLN A 269 -31.02 -33.68 -12.73
CA GLN A 269 -29.67 -33.10 -12.79
C GLN A 269 -29.71 -31.66 -13.33
N GLU A 270 -30.48 -31.39 -14.38
CA GLU A 270 -30.68 -30.05 -14.94
C GLU A 270 -31.29 -29.10 -13.90
N LYS A 271 -32.32 -29.54 -13.15
CA LYS A 271 -32.91 -28.75 -12.06
C LYS A 271 -31.91 -28.44 -10.95
N ALA A 272 -31.07 -29.40 -10.57
CA ALA A 272 -30.05 -29.20 -9.55
C ALA A 272 -28.99 -28.18 -10.00
N LEU A 273 -28.53 -28.29 -11.26
CA LEU A 273 -27.58 -27.35 -11.85
C LEU A 273 -28.17 -25.93 -11.96
N ALA A 274 -29.42 -25.82 -12.41
CA ALA A 274 -30.13 -24.54 -12.48
C ALA A 274 -30.33 -23.90 -11.10
N ALA A 275 -30.62 -24.70 -10.06
CA ALA A 275 -30.73 -24.21 -8.70
C ALA A 275 -29.39 -23.69 -8.16
N LEU A 276 -28.29 -24.40 -8.42
CA LEU A 276 -26.94 -23.95 -8.05
C LEU A 276 -26.56 -22.65 -8.77
N LEU A 277 -26.80 -22.56 -10.08
CA LEU A 277 -26.54 -21.34 -10.85
C LEU A 277 -27.31 -20.14 -10.31
N LYS A 278 -28.60 -20.30 -10.00
CA LYS A 278 -29.41 -19.23 -9.41
C LYS A 278 -28.87 -18.79 -8.05
N ARG A 279 -28.40 -19.73 -7.23
CA ARG A 279 -27.76 -19.42 -5.95
C ARG A 279 -26.48 -18.61 -6.15
N ILE A 280 -25.56 -19.07 -7.01
CA ILE A 280 -24.31 -18.35 -7.33
C ILE A 280 -24.63 -16.94 -7.82
N GLN A 281 -25.61 -16.78 -8.70
CA GLN A 281 -25.99 -15.47 -9.23
C GLN A 281 -26.56 -14.54 -8.15
N ARG A 282 -27.41 -15.04 -7.24
CA ARG A 282 -27.93 -14.27 -6.12
C ARG A 282 -26.81 -13.86 -5.17
N ASP A 283 -25.99 -14.81 -4.75
CA ASP A 283 -24.89 -14.60 -3.81
C ASP A 283 -23.86 -13.62 -4.40
N ARG A 284 -23.55 -13.70 -5.71
CA ARG A 284 -22.75 -12.70 -6.44
C ARG A 284 -23.37 -11.29 -6.36
N GLY A 285 -24.68 -11.18 -6.55
CA GLY A 285 -25.41 -9.92 -6.40
C GLY A 285 -25.30 -9.34 -5.00
N GLU A 286 -25.34 -10.18 -3.97
CA GLU A 286 -25.13 -9.78 -2.57
C GLU A 286 -23.69 -9.28 -2.33
N GLN A 287 -22.68 -9.96 -2.87
CA GLN A 287 -21.28 -9.52 -2.76
C GLN A 287 -21.06 -8.14 -3.40
N ILE A 288 -21.68 -7.88 -4.55
CA ILE A 288 -21.61 -6.57 -5.20
C ILE A 288 -22.25 -5.49 -4.31
N ARG A 289 -23.40 -5.76 -3.68
CA ARG A 289 -24.04 -4.82 -2.74
C ARG A 289 -23.18 -4.57 -1.50
N HIS A 290 -22.50 -5.58 -0.99
CA HIS A 290 -21.55 -5.43 0.12
C HIS A 290 -20.38 -4.53 -0.27
N ARG A 291 -19.78 -4.75 -1.45
CA ARG A 291 -18.73 -3.87 -1.99
C ARG A 291 -19.19 -2.42 -2.10
N GLN A 292 -20.39 -2.19 -2.62
CA GLN A 292 -20.97 -0.84 -2.73
C GLN A 292 -21.15 -0.18 -1.36
N THR A 293 -21.70 -0.91 -0.39
CA THR A 293 -21.92 -0.42 0.97
C THR A 293 -20.61 -0.07 1.67
N ASP A 294 -19.62 -0.96 1.59
CA ASP A 294 -18.31 -0.72 2.22
C ASP A 294 -17.53 0.40 1.52
N SER A 295 -17.65 0.54 0.20
CA SER A 295 -17.10 1.67 -0.54
C SER A 295 -17.72 3.00 -0.09
N GLN A 296 -19.05 3.06 0.08
CA GLN A 296 -19.72 4.23 0.60
C GLN A 296 -19.28 4.58 2.03
N ARG A 297 -19.11 3.57 2.89
CA ARG A 297 -18.59 3.78 4.25
C ARG A 297 -17.17 4.36 4.22
N LEU A 298 -16.31 3.86 3.35
CA LEU A 298 -14.94 4.38 3.18
C LEU A 298 -14.97 5.84 2.70
N ILE A 299 -15.78 6.16 1.69
CA ILE A 299 -15.96 7.52 1.18
C ILE A 299 -16.46 8.45 2.28
N GLN A 300 -17.45 8.02 3.07
CA GLN A 300 -17.99 8.85 4.16
C GLN A 300 -16.97 9.09 5.27
N ARG A 301 -16.17 8.07 5.65
CA ARG A 301 -15.06 8.24 6.60
C ARG A 301 -14.03 9.26 6.09
N ASN A 302 -13.65 9.15 4.81
CA ASN A 302 -12.70 10.08 4.19
C ASN A 302 -13.25 11.52 4.11
N LYS A 303 -14.55 11.67 3.82
CA LYS A 303 -15.24 12.96 3.87
C LYS A 303 -15.22 13.57 5.26
N ASN A 304 -15.54 12.79 6.29
CA ASN A 304 -15.52 13.26 7.68
C ASN A 304 -14.10 13.68 8.09
N LEU A 305 -13.10 12.88 7.76
CA LEU A 305 -11.70 13.19 8.05
C LEU A 305 -11.25 14.49 7.39
N LYS A 306 -11.65 14.75 6.14
CA LYS A 306 -11.35 16.03 5.46
C LYS A 306 -12.02 17.21 6.17
N VAL A 307 -13.26 17.06 6.60
CA VAL A 307 -13.98 18.12 7.36
C VAL A 307 -13.27 18.40 8.69
N ASP A 308 -12.84 17.37 9.41
CA ASP A 308 -12.16 17.54 10.69
C ASP A 308 -10.77 18.17 10.52
N LEU A 309 -10.05 17.80 9.45
CA LEU A 309 -8.80 18.43 9.07
C LEU A 309 -8.99 19.92 8.79
N MET A 310 -9.99 20.30 8.00
CA MET A 310 -10.27 21.72 7.70
C MET A 310 -10.59 22.51 8.97
N LYS A 311 -11.35 21.94 9.91
CA LYS A 311 -11.62 22.58 11.21
C LYS A 311 -10.35 22.77 12.04
N LYS A 312 -9.48 21.74 12.08
CA LYS A 312 -8.18 21.81 12.76
C LYS A 312 -7.31 22.91 12.15
N GLN A 313 -7.15 22.92 10.82
CA GLN A 313 -6.37 23.91 10.09
C GLN A 313 -6.91 25.33 10.31
N HIS A 314 -8.23 25.51 10.37
CA HIS A 314 -8.81 26.82 10.67
C HIS A 314 -8.43 27.33 12.07
N LEU A 315 -8.49 26.48 13.10
CA LEU A 315 -8.08 26.83 14.46
C LEU A 315 -6.58 27.10 14.56
N GLU A 316 -5.76 26.30 13.87
CA GLU A 316 -4.31 26.50 13.79
C GLU A 316 -3.96 27.80 13.08
N PHE A 317 -4.67 28.15 12.00
CA PHE A 317 -4.52 29.42 11.31
C PHE A 317 -4.81 30.60 12.23
N GLN A 318 -5.93 30.57 12.97
CA GLN A 318 -6.26 31.63 13.93
C GLN A 318 -5.19 31.79 15.03
N ARG A 319 -4.66 30.67 15.54
CA ARG A 319 -3.57 30.67 16.54
C ARG A 319 -2.27 31.22 15.96
N ALA A 320 -1.90 30.77 14.76
CA ALA A 320 -0.71 31.24 14.07
C ALA A 320 -0.82 32.74 13.76
N GLU A 321 -1.99 33.21 13.34
CA GLU A 321 -2.25 34.62 13.07
C GLU A 321 -2.11 35.47 14.34
N ALA A 322 -2.66 35.01 15.48
CA ALA A 322 -2.48 35.68 16.77
C ALA A 322 -1.00 35.71 17.19
N ALA A 323 -0.26 34.62 17.00
CA ALA A 323 1.17 34.55 17.29
C ALA A 323 2.00 35.49 16.41
N ILE A 324 1.74 35.50 15.09
CA ILE A 324 2.37 36.41 14.13
C ILE A 324 2.12 37.86 14.55
N ARG A 325 0.87 38.23 14.84
CA ARG A 325 0.54 39.59 15.31
C ARG A 325 1.26 39.93 16.62
N SER A 326 1.33 39.00 17.56
CA SER A 326 2.02 39.17 18.85
C SER A 326 3.52 39.42 18.68
N ILE A 327 4.22 38.52 17.97
CA ILE A 327 5.66 38.60 17.66
C ILE A 327 5.99 39.92 16.97
N MET A 328 5.13 40.37 16.05
CA MET A 328 5.34 41.58 15.27
C MET A 328 4.96 42.87 16.01
N SER A 329 4.14 42.77 17.06
CA SER A 329 3.74 43.91 17.90
C SER A 329 4.74 44.23 19.02
N GLN A 330 5.55 43.26 19.45
CA GLN A 330 6.50 43.40 20.55
C GLN A 330 7.95 43.10 20.11
N PRO A 331 8.68 44.08 19.56
CA PRO A 331 10.06 43.88 19.11
C PRO A 331 11.01 43.46 20.24
N GLU A 332 10.75 43.83 21.49
CA GLU A 332 11.56 43.42 22.65
C GLU A 332 11.21 42.01 23.19
N HIS A 333 9.99 41.51 22.93
CA HIS A 333 9.65 40.12 23.27
C HIS A 333 10.17 39.16 22.20
N ALA A 334 10.07 39.54 20.92
CA ALA A 334 10.80 38.89 19.83
C ALA A 334 12.32 38.90 20.09
N GLN A 335 12.84 39.94 20.76
CA GLN A 335 14.22 39.99 21.23
C GLN A 335 14.54 38.85 22.19
N LYS A 336 13.81 38.70 23.30
CA LYS A 336 14.00 37.60 24.25
C LYS A 336 13.88 36.21 23.62
N LEU A 337 12.89 36.00 22.75
CA LEU A 337 12.68 34.72 22.05
C LEU A 337 13.86 34.31 21.15
N LEU A 338 14.50 35.29 20.51
CA LEU A 338 15.68 35.12 19.65
C LEU A 338 17.01 35.09 20.42
N ASP A 339 17.03 35.60 21.66
CA ASP A 339 18.21 35.60 22.52
C ASP A 339 18.22 34.31 23.40
N GLU A 340 17.05 33.74 23.71
CA GLU A 340 16.89 32.46 24.43
C GLU A 340 16.89 31.23 23.52
N ASN A 341 16.61 31.39 22.21
CA ASN A 341 16.61 30.30 21.24
C ASN A 341 17.30 30.71 19.94
N ASP A 342 18.02 29.76 19.33
CA ASP A 342 18.67 29.90 18.01
C ASP A 342 17.72 30.60 17.00
N PRO A 343 18.16 31.65 16.28
CA PRO A 343 17.37 32.31 15.24
C PRO A 343 16.73 31.36 14.22
N ALA A 344 17.40 30.24 13.92
CA ALA A 344 16.84 29.21 13.07
C ALA A 344 15.73 28.41 13.78
N TYR A 345 15.78 28.24 15.10
CA TYR A 345 14.70 27.65 15.90
C TYR A 345 13.47 28.56 15.93
N VAL A 346 13.63 29.87 16.17
CA VAL A 346 12.51 30.82 16.14
C VAL A 346 11.89 30.92 14.75
N ALA A 347 12.70 30.90 13.69
CA ALA A 347 12.22 30.86 12.31
C ALA A 347 11.49 29.55 11.99
N ARG A 348 11.96 28.40 12.51
CA ARG A 348 11.28 27.10 12.40
C ARG A 348 9.96 27.08 13.18
N SER A 349 9.95 27.56 14.42
CA SER A 349 8.74 27.61 15.27
C SER A 349 7.68 28.57 14.74
N ALA A 350 8.10 29.71 14.17
CA ALA A 350 7.19 30.65 13.50
C ALA A 350 6.64 30.09 12.17
N ALA A 351 7.48 29.40 11.39
CA ALA A 351 7.07 28.77 10.14
C ALA A 351 6.23 27.49 10.35
N MET A 352 6.37 26.82 11.49
CA MET A 352 5.71 25.55 11.80
C MET A 352 4.56 25.67 12.83
N GLY A 353 4.33 26.86 13.41
CA GLY A 353 3.30 27.06 14.43
C GLY A 353 3.54 26.29 15.74
N GLU A 354 4.78 25.93 16.06
CA GLU A 354 5.09 25.12 17.26
C GLU A 354 5.25 26.01 18.51
N LEU A 355 4.13 26.23 19.22
CA LEU A 355 4.14 26.30 20.68
C LEU A 355 4.45 24.89 21.24
N PRO A 356 5.07 24.77 22.44
CA PRO A 356 5.57 23.50 22.92
C PRO A 356 4.46 22.45 23.06
N ALA A 357 4.74 21.27 22.48
CA ALA A 357 4.01 20.01 22.52
C ALA A 357 2.75 19.88 21.64
N LEU A 358 2.94 19.86 20.32
CA LEU A 358 2.31 18.83 19.50
C LEU A 358 3.42 17.98 18.89
N GLY A 359 3.90 17.02 19.69
CA GLY A 359 4.95 16.10 19.27
C GLY A 359 4.58 15.49 17.93
N LYS A 360 5.51 15.55 16.97
CA LYS A 360 5.51 14.87 15.66
C LYS A 360 4.45 13.77 15.61
N ILE A 361 3.22 14.14 15.23
CA ILE A 361 2.20 13.13 14.94
C ILE A 361 2.66 12.60 13.60
N LYS A 362 3.52 11.58 13.64
CA LYS A 362 3.72 10.69 12.51
C LYS A 362 2.32 10.22 12.16
N TRP A 363 1.76 10.77 11.09
CA TRP A 363 0.47 10.37 10.58
C TRP A 363 0.52 8.85 10.39
N LYS A 364 -0.15 8.14 11.29
CA LYS A 364 -0.58 6.77 11.06
C LYS A 364 -2.03 6.91 10.66
N GLY A 365 -2.25 7.33 9.41
CA GLY A 365 -3.59 7.35 8.89
C GLY A 365 -4.25 5.99 9.03
N PRO A 366 -5.58 5.92 9.03
CA PRO A 366 -6.28 4.66 9.07
C PRO A 366 -5.97 3.87 7.79
N CYS A 367 -4.90 3.08 7.79
CA CYS A 367 -4.69 2.07 6.77
C CYS A 367 -5.79 1.02 6.93
N LEU A 368 -6.30 0.50 5.82
CA LEU A 368 -6.95 -0.79 5.87
C LEU A 368 -5.97 -1.73 6.60
N PRO A 369 -6.42 -2.52 7.58
CA PRO A 369 -5.56 -3.49 8.23
C PRO A 369 -4.76 -4.22 7.15
N GLU A 370 -3.49 -4.53 7.40
CA GLU A 370 -2.62 -5.27 6.46
C GLU A 370 -3.25 -6.60 6.00
N ARG A 371 -4.29 -7.05 6.72
CA ARG A 371 -5.12 -8.21 6.44
C ARG A 371 -6.62 -7.85 6.36
N TYR A 372 -6.98 -6.74 5.73
CA TYR A 372 -8.39 -6.45 5.45
C TYR A 372 -8.94 -7.53 4.52
N THR A 373 -9.76 -8.40 5.08
CA THR A 373 -10.59 -9.35 4.34
C THR A 373 -12.01 -8.81 4.29
N PRO A 374 -12.62 -8.74 3.10
CA PRO A 374 -14.04 -8.46 2.99
C PRO A 374 -14.86 -9.39 3.91
N PRO A 375 -15.91 -8.87 4.56
CA PRO A 375 -16.75 -9.68 5.42
C PRO A 375 -17.42 -10.81 4.62
N GLY A 376 -17.42 -12.04 5.18
CA GLY A 376 -18.01 -13.22 4.52
C GLY A 376 -16.96 -14.19 3.95
N GLY A 377 -15.97 -14.57 4.77
CA GLY A 377 -14.94 -15.54 4.39
C GLY A 377 -15.53 -16.78 3.70
N VAL A 378 -14.91 -17.18 2.59
CA VAL A 378 -15.30 -18.36 1.82
C VAL A 378 -14.83 -19.59 2.60
N SER A 379 -15.76 -20.30 3.23
CA SER A 379 -15.48 -21.56 3.92
C SER A 379 -16.18 -22.70 3.19
N LYS A 380 -15.40 -23.69 2.72
CA LYS A 380 -15.91 -24.85 1.98
C LYS A 380 -16.75 -24.52 0.73
N GLY A 381 -16.44 -23.41 0.07
CA GLY A 381 -17.11 -22.98 -1.17
C GLY A 381 -18.51 -22.40 -0.99
N LEU A 382 -18.84 -22.00 0.25
CA LEU A 382 -20.02 -21.22 0.57
C LEU A 382 -19.59 -19.93 1.26
N VAL A 383 -20.21 -18.82 0.86
CA VAL A 383 -20.16 -17.58 1.64
C VAL A 383 -20.78 -17.92 2.99
N ARG A 384 -20.01 -17.78 4.07
CA ARG A 384 -20.63 -17.77 5.41
C ARG A 384 -21.61 -16.59 5.41
N THR A 385 -22.91 -16.88 5.41
CA THR A 385 -23.88 -15.91 5.88
C THR A 385 -23.39 -15.42 7.22
N ARG A 386 -23.29 -14.11 7.41
CA ARG A 386 -22.93 -13.53 8.70
C ARG A 386 -23.93 -14.10 9.71
N ASP A 387 -23.50 -15.10 10.46
CA ASP A 387 -24.30 -15.65 11.56
C ASP A 387 -24.61 -14.48 12.49
N ALA A 388 -25.84 -14.49 13.00
CA ALA A 388 -26.48 -13.44 13.77
C ALA A 388 -25.89 -13.29 15.19
N GLU A 389 -24.57 -13.38 15.33
CA GLU A 389 -23.85 -13.19 16.59
C GLU A 389 -22.62 -12.29 16.35
N GLY A 390 -22.79 -10.99 16.63
CA GLY A 390 -21.71 -9.98 16.76
C GLY A 390 -21.40 -9.16 15.51
#